data_AF-A0A522QT63-F1
#
_entry.id   AF-A0A522QT63-F1
#
_cell.length_a   1.000
_cell.length_b   1.000
_cell.length_c   1.000
_cell.angle_alpha   90.00
_cell.angle_beta   90.00
_cell.angle_gamma   90.00
#
_symmetry.space_group_name_H-M   'P 1'
#
loop_
_entity.id
_entity.type
_entity.pdbx_description
1 polymer ?
#
loop_
_entity_poly.entity_id
_entity_poly.type
_entity_poly.pdbx_seq_one_letter_code
_entity_poly.pdbx_strand_id
1 'polypeptide(L)'
;MQASTPICIVLALAALALTACQQPSGTTSASAPAASASAPVIPAPASTPAPAGTAPVPGDHAVTKHYKIAITLPTLSADEKPMADAMRTTADNAKRDFIQALPDPATLPEFANRQFDLLLDFKIAAQTPAFVSVRETGSSDTGGAHPIPVQAAFVYERKAGKLITLDDLFANPDAARKALANFAHDTLLKKFMANAPKPGEGSPDALREWKTNMVQMLNDGTKPTTVNYSVFVVQAG
;
A
#
# COMPACT_ATOMS: atom_id res chain seq x y z
N MET A 1 16.60 63.98 7.00
CA MET A 1 17.00 62.87 6.11
C MET A 1 15.75 62.01 5.92
N GLN A 2 14.75 62.34 5.09
CA GLN A 2 14.73 62.39 3.61
C GLN A 2 15.45 61.17 2.98
N ALA A 3 14.86 60.32 2.15
CA ALA A 3 13.66 60.47 1.33
C ALA A 3 12.97 59.11 1.00
N SER A 4 11.65 59.19 0.78
CA SER A 4 10.79 58.22 0.10
C SER A 4 10.94 58.31 -1.42
N THR A 5 10.65 57.22 -2.14
CA THR A 5 9.90 57.30 -3.41
C THR A 5 9.28 55.94 -3.82
N PRO A 6 8.00 55.92 -4.24
CA PRO A 6 7.31 54.81 -4.92
C PRO A 6 7.28 55.01 -6.44
N ILE A 7 7.08 53.94 -7.24
CA ILE A 7 6.85 54.03 -8.69
C ILE A 7 5.63 53.20 -9.12
N CYS A 8 4.87 53.81 -10.05
CA CYS A 8 3.51 53.52 -10.49
C CYS A 8 3.39 52.47 -11.62
N ILE A 9 2.26 51.75 -11.56
CA ILE A 9 1.25 51.42 -12.61
C ILE A 9 1.66 51.50 -14.09
N VAL A 10 1.39 50.43 -14.87
CA VAL A 10 0.64 50.48 -16.15
C VAL A 10 -0.12 49.16 -16.41
N LEU A 11 -1.44 49.28 -16.56
CA LEU A 11 -2.38 48.33 -17.18
C LEU A 11 -2.29 48.41 -18.71
N ALA A 12 -2.45 47.28 -19.43
CA ALA A 12 -2.98 47.31 -20.80
C ALA A 12 -3.67 45.99 -21.18
N LEU A 13 -4.99 46.10 -21.38
CA LEU A 13 -5.90 45.19 -22.07
C LEU A 13 -5.65 45.22 -23.58
N ALA A 14 -5.76 44.08 -24.27
CA ALA A 14 -6.18 44.06 -25.68
C ALA A 14 -6.80 42.69 -26.05
N ALA A 15 -8.11 42.68 -26.22
CA ALA A 15 -8.87 41.63 -26.90
C ALA A 15 -9.07 42.06 -28.37
N LEU A 16 -8.91 41.13 -29.31
CA LEU A 16 -9.41 41.27 -30.68
C LEU A 16 -10.21 40.02 -31.06
N ALA A 17 -11.48 40.25 -31.40
CA ALA A 17 -12.32 39.39 -32.21
C ALA A 17 -12.49 40.03 -33.59
N LEU A 18 -12.64 39.24 -34.66
CA LEU A 18 -13.61 39.41 -35.78
C LEU A 18 -13.33 38.41 -36.94
N THR A 19 -14.30 37.52 -37.12
CA THR A 19 -14.91 36.96 -38.35
C THR A 19 -14.33 37.25 -39.73
N ALA A 20 -14.33 36.23 -40.63
CA ALA A 20 -15.01 36.30 -41.94
C ALA A 20 -15.07 34.94 -42.66
N CYS A 21 -16.23 34.65 -43.24
CA CYS A 21 -16.57 33.51 -44.07
C CYS A 21 -16.12 33.67 -45.54
N GLN A 22 -16.15 32.54 -46.25
CA GLN A 22 -16.69 32.32 -47.61
C GLN A 22 -15.72 31.85 -48.71
N GLN A 23 -16.17 30.77 -49.35
CA GLN A 23 -15.65 30.08 -50.53
C GLN A 23 -16.10 30.78 -51.83
N PRO A 24 -15.39 30.56 -52.95
CA PRO A 24 -16.10 30.16 -54.17
C PRO A 24 -15.46 28.98 -54.91
N SER A 25 -16.35 28.18 -55.50
CA SER A 25 -16.10 27.03 -56.37
C SER A 25 -15.46 27.41 -57.71
N GLY A 26 -14.59 26.54 -58.21
CA GLY A 26 -14.10 26.55 -59.59
C GLY A 26 -13.93 25.13 -60.13
N THR A 27 -14.73 24.79 -61.14
CA THR A 27 -14.71 23.55 -61.94
C THR A 27 -13.65 23.63 -63.05
N THR A 28 -12.84 22.59 -63.26
CA THR A 28 -12.61 21.94 -64.58
C THR A 28 -11.74 20.68 -64.48
N SER A 29 -12.01 19.75 -65.40
CA SER A 29 -11.67 18.33 -65.50
C SER A 29 -10.20 17.88 -65.69
N ALA A 30 -9.97 16.66 -65.17
CA ALA A 30 -9.29 15.49 -65.74
C ALA A 30 -7.77 15.44 -65.97
N SER A 31 -7.10 14.55 -65.22
CA SER A 31 -6.51 13.31 -65.78
C SER A 31 -6.14 12.34 -64.65
N ALA A 32 -6.56 11.08 -64.78
CA ALA A 32 -6.18 10.00 -63.88
C ALA A 32 -4.72 9.57 -64.14
N PRO A 33 -4.03 9.06 -63.10
CA PRO A 33 -3.54 7.70 -63.22
C PRO A 33 -3.76 6.84 -61.97
N ALA A 34 -4.08 5.57 -62.25
CA ALA A 34 -3.81 4.34 -61.51
C ALA A 34 -3.90 4.35 -59.96
N ALA A 35 -4.92 3.65 -59.49
CA ALA A 35 -5.05 3.18 -58.12
C ALA A 35 -3.84 2.34 -57.68
N SER A 36 -3.27 2.69 -56.53
CA SER A 36 -2.53 1.77 -55.67
C SER A 36 -2.98 2.05 -54.24
N ALA A 37 -4.10 1.43 -53.86
CA ALA A 37 -4.59 1.47 -52.49
C ALA A 37 -3.82 0.43 -51.68
N SER A 38 -2.76 0.85 -51.01
CA SER A 38 -2.21 0.08 -49.89
C SER A 38 -3.26 0.09 -48.78
N ALA A 39 -3.91 -1.05 -48.59
CA ALA A 39 -4.81 -1.27 -47.47
C ALA A 39 -4.07 -1.06 -46.13
N PRO A 40 -4.71 -0.51 -45.09
CA PRO A 40 -4.13 -0.46 -43.76
C PRO A 40 -3.88 -1.89 -43.28
N VAL A 41 -2.63 -2.21 -42.96
CA VAL A 41 -2.29 -3.47 -42.29
C VAL A 41 -2.75 -3.35 -40.85
N ILE A 42 -3.88 -3.99 -40.54
CA ILE A 42 -4.33 -4.21 -39.17
C ILE A 42 -3.30 -5.15 -38.52
N PRO A 43 -2.63 -4.77 -37.42
CA PRO A 43 -1.71 -5.66 -36.73
C PRO A 43 -2.47 -6.90 -36.27
N ALA A 44 -1.87 -8.08 -36.47
CA ALA A 44 -2.41 -9.32 -35.95
C ALA A 44 -2.62 -9.20 -34.42
N PRO A 45 -3.70 -9.79 -33.86
CA PRO A 45 -3.91 -9.82 -32.43
C PRO A 45 -2.68 -10.46 -31.76
N ALA A 46 -2.13 -9.78 -30.76
CA ALA A 46 -1.05 -10.31 -29.95
C ALA A 46 -1.49 -11.65 -29.36
N SER A 47 -0.68 -12.68 -29.58
CA SER A 47 -0.89 -14.02 -29.05
C SER A 47 -1.09 -13.95 -27.53
N THR A 48 -2.22 -14.46 -27.05
CA THR A 48 -2.46 -14.66 -25.62
C THR A 48 -1.32 -15.52 -25.06
N PRO A 49 -0.55 -15.07 -24.06
CA PRO A 49 0.47 -15.90 -23.44
C PRO A 49 -0.17 -17.20 -22.94
N ALA A 50 0.53 -18.32 -23.12
CA ALA A 50 0.13 -19.59 -22.53
C ALA A 50 -0.10 -19.40 -21.02
N PRO A 51 -1.04 -20.13 -20.39
CA PRO A 51 -1.29 -20.00 -18.96
C PRO A 51 0.02 -20.27 -18.21
N ALA A 52 0.58 -19.24 -17.56
CA ALA A 52 1.66 -19.43 -16.63
C ALA A 52 1.15 -20.41 -15.55
N GLY A 53 1.88 -21.49 -15.34
CA GLY A 53 1.50 -22.49 -14.34
C GLY A 53 1.38 -21.85 -12.97
N THR A 54 0.32 -22.17 -12.23
CA THR A 54 0.20 -21.74 -10.83
C THR A 54 0.85 -22.77 -9.91
N ALA A 55 1.60 -22.31 -8.92
CA ALA A 55 2.20 -23.18 -7.91
C ALA A 55 1.74 -22.75 -6.50
N PRO A 56 1.28 -23.66 -5.64
CA PRO A 56 1.02 -23.34 -4.25
C PRO A 56 2.33 -23.01 -3.54
N VAL A 57 2.32 -21.94 -2.75
CA VAL A 57 3.46 -21.65 -1.86
C VAL A 57 3.30 -22.50 -0.59
N PRO A 58 4.29 -23.33 -0.20
CA PRO A 58 4.13 -24.23 0.95
C PRO A 58 3.92 -23.48 2.26
N GLY A 59 2.80 -23.76 2.94
CA GLY A 59 2.53 -23.34 4.31
C GLY A 59 3.13 -24.29 5.35
N ASP A 60 3.06 -23.86 6.61
CA ASP A 60 3.60 -24.62 7.75
C ASP A 60 2.50 -24.84 8.79
N HIS A 61 2.30 -26.10 9.18
CA HIS A 61 1.35 -26.47 10.23
C HIS A 61 2.00 -27.42 11.22
N ALA A 62 1.96 -27.06 12.51
CA ALA A 62 2.45 -27.89 13.59
C ALA A 62 1.54 -27.75 14.80
N VAL A 63 1.24 -28.86 15.46
CA VAL A 63 0.48 -28.88 16.71
C VAL A 63 1.24 -29.77 17.69
N THR A 64 1.59 -29.22 18.84
CA THR A 64 2.19 -29.94 19.96
C THR A 64 1.38 -29.68 21.23
N LYS A 65 1.75 -30.30 22.35
CA LYS A 65 1.17 -29.95 23.66
C LYS A 65 1.41 -28.48 24.03
N HIS A 66 2.56 -27.92 23.63
CA HIS A 66 3.03 -26.61 24.11
C HIS A 66 2.73 -25.46 23.15
N TYR A 67 2.67 -25.73 21.85
CA TYR A 67 2.42 -24.69 20.86
C TYR A 67 1.71 -25.18 19.61
N LYS A 68 1.12 -24.23 18.88
CA LYS A 68 0.54 -24.39 17.55
C LYS A 68 1.18 -23.40 16.57
N ILE A 69 1.52 -23.88 15.37
CA ILE A 69 1.93 -23.05 14.25
C ILE A 69 0.93 -23.31 13.12
N ALA A 70 0.33 -22.25 12.58
CA ALA A 70 -0.55 -22.31 11.42
C ALA A 70 -0.22 -21.14 10.49
N ILE A 71 0.52 -21.43 9.42
CA ILE A 71 0.95 -20.46 8.42
C ILE A 71 0.38 -20.90 7.08
N THR A 72 -0.48 -20.07 6.49
CA THR A 72 -1.10 -20.33 5.18
C THR A 72 -0.65 -19.30 4.17
N LEU A 73 -0.15 -19.75 3.02
CA LEU A 73 0.28 -18.91 1.90
C LEU A 73 -0.62 -19.11 0.67
N PRO A 74 -0.79 -18.09 -0.18
CA PRO A 74 -1.66 -18.21 -1.34
C PRO A 74 -0.98 -19.00 -2.46
N THR A 75 -1.79 -19.46 -3.41
CA THR A 75 -1.29 -19.92 -4.71
C THR A 75 -0.98 -18.74 -5.60
N LEU A 76 0.20 -18.73 -6.23
CA LEU A 76 0.65 -17.66 -7.13
C LEU A 76 1.00 -18.20 -8.52
N SER A 77 1.13 -17.30 -9.50
CA SER A 77 1.70 -17.64 -10.80
C SER A 77 3.19 -17.99 -10.65
N ALA A 78 3.71 -18.89 -11.49
CA ALA A 78 5.14 -19.22 -11.53
C ALA A 78 6.02 -17.97 -11.76
N ASP A 79 5.54 -17.00 -12.53
CA ASP A 79 6.28 -15.75 -12.80
C ASP A 79 6.39 -14.86 -11.56
N GLU A 80 5.53 -15.06 -10.56
CA GLU A 80 5.49 -14.31 -9.30
C GLU A 80 6.42 -14.92 -8.22
N LYS A 81 7.37 -15.77 -8.64
CA LYS A 81 8.34 -16.43 -7.74
C LYS A 81 9.04 -15.46 -6.76
N PRO A 82 9.50 -14.26 -7.15
CA PRO A 82 10.11 -13.33 -6.18
C PRO A 82 9.19 -12.96 -5.02
N MET A 83 7.88 -12.81 -5.27
CA MET A 83 6.89 -12.57 -4.22
C MET A 83 6.69 -13.82 -3.35
N ALA A 84 6.61 -15.00 -3.95
CA ALA A 84 6.52 -16.26 -3.21
C ALA A 84 7.71 -16.44 -2.25
N ASP A 85 8.93 -16.19 -2.72
CA ASP A 85 10.16 -16.28 -1.94
C ASP A 85 10.16 -15.28 -0.77
N ALA A 86 9.70 -14.05 -1.02
CA ALA A 86 9.61 -13.01 0.01
C ALA A 86 8.59 -13.38 1.11
N MET A 87 7.40 -13.84 0.74
CA MET A 87 6.41 -14.30 1.72
C MET A 87 6.92 -15.49 2.53
N ARG A 88 7.59 -16.45 1.88
CA ARG A 88 8.19 -17.59 2.57
C ARG A 88 9.26 -17.14 3.56
N THR A 89 10.13 -16.23 3.16
CA THR A 89 11.17 -15.66 4.03
C THR A 89 10.56 -14.95 5.25
N THR A 90 9.49 -14.17 5.04
CA THR A 90 8.77 -13.50 6.15
C THR A 90 8.15 -14.53 7.10
N ALA A 91 7.48 -15.55 6.58
CA ALA A 91 6.90 -16.62 7.38
C ALA A 91 7.96 -17.39 8.19
N ASP A 92 9.10 -17.71 7.57
CA ASP A 92 10.22 -18.40 8.23
C ASP A 92 10.84 -17.56 9.34
N ASN A 93 10.98 -16.25 9.13
CA ASN A 93 11.44 -15.31 10.16
C ASN A 93 10.46 -15.26 11.34
N ALA A 94 9.16 -15.07 11.08
CA ALA A 94 8.15 -15.03 12.12
C ALA A 94 8.09 -16.34 12.93
N LYS A 95 8.21 -17.49 12.24
CA LYS A 95 8.31 -18.80 12.88
C LYS A 95 9.54 -18.94 13.77
N ARG A 96 10.71 -18.54 13.28
CA ARG A 96 11.94 -18.57 14.08
C ARG A 96 11.80 -17.69 15.33
N ASP A 97 11.32 -16.46 15.14
CA ASP A 97 11.20 -15.49 16.23
C ASP A 97 10.17 -15.97 17.27
N PHE A 98 9.06 -16.58 16.84
CA PHE A 98 8.09 -17.24 17.73
C PHE A 98 8.73 -18.36 18.56
N ILE A 99 9.46 -19.28 17.93
CA ILE A 99 10.12 -20.39 18.62
C ILE A 99 11.17 -19.88 19.63
N GLN A 100 11.93 -18.85 19.26
CA GLN A 100 12.92 -18.24 20.15
C GLN A 100 12.30 -17.50 21.33
N ALA A 101 11.08 -16.96 21.15
CA ALA A 101 10.36 -16.24 22.18
C ALA A 101 9.49 -17.14 23.07
N LEU A 102 9.44 -18.46 22.82
CA LEU A 102 8.75 -19.38 23.71
C LEU A 102 9.41 -19.39 25.10
N PRO A 103 8.62 -19.38 26.18
CA PRO A 103 9.16 -19.47 27.52
C PRO A 103 9.80 -20.84 27.75
N ASP A 104 10.82 -20.88 28.61
CA ASP A 104 11.45 -22.14 29.02
C ASP A 104 10.39 -23.04 29.69
N PRO A 105 10.15 -24.26 29.17
CA PRO A 105 9.20 -25.19 29.77
C PRO A 105 9.45 -25.46 31.26
N ALA A 106 10.70 -25.37 31.74
CA ALA A 106 11.02 -25.55 33.15
C ALA A 106 10.53 -24.40 34.05
N THR A 107 10.25 -23.23 33.48
CA THR A 107 9.74 -22.04 34.18
C THR A 107 8.22 -21.97 34.20
N LEU A 108 7.55 -22.79 33.37
CA LEU A 108 6.10 -22.85 33.34
C LEU A 108 5.57 -23.68 34.50
N PRO A 109 4.55 -23.20 35.23
CA PRO A 109 3.88 -24.01 36.23
C PRO A 109 3.34 -25.31 35.59
N GLU A 110 3.47 -26.45 36.26
CA GLU A 110 3.06 -27.75 35.73
C GLU A 110 1.58 -27.80 35.32
N PHE A 111 0.73 -27.01 35.98
CA PHE A 111 -0.70 -26.85 35.68
C PHE A 111 -1.01 -25.81 34.60
N ALA A 112 -0.01 -25.08 34.09
CA ALA A 112 -0.17 -24.15 32.99
C ALA A 112 -0.36 -24.94 31.69
N ASN A 113 -1.56 -25.45 31.47
CA ASN A 113 -1.95 -26.14 30.23
C ASN A 113 -2.22 -25.16 29.08
N ARG A 114 -1.36 -24.14 28.95
CA ARG A 114 -1.48 -23.11 27.92
C ARG A 114 -0.73 -23.57 26.68
N GLN A 115 -1.40 -23.51 25.54
CA GLN A 115 -0.79 -23.71 24.24
C GLN A 115 -0.49 -22.34 23.63
N PHE A 116 0.78 -22.06 23.34
CA PHE A 116 1.22 -20.86 22.63
C PHE A 116 0.89 -20.97 21.13
N ASP A 117 0.74 -19.85 20.41
CA ASP A 117 0.49 -19.96 18.98
C ASP A 117 1.11 -18.88 18.08
N LEU A 118 1.38 -19.29 16.84
CA LEU A 118 1.68 -18.42 15.72
C LEU A 118 0.65 -18.71 14.62
N LEU A 119 -0.16 -17.71 14.31
CA LEU A 119 -1.21 -17.79 13.30
C LEU A 119 -0.92 -16.74 12.23
N LEU A 120 -0.60 -17.16 11.01
CA LEU A 120 -0.32 -16.27 9.89
C LEU A 120 -1.14 -16.67 8.67
N ASP A 121 -1.83 -15.71 8.08
CA ASP A 121 -2.65 -15.89 6.90
C ASP A 121 -2.25 -14.85 5.84
N PHE A 122 -1.70 -15.33 4.73
CA PHE A 122 -1.32 -14.52 3.58
C PHE A 122 -2.40 -14.64 2.51
N LYS A 123 -3.01 -13.51 2.15
CA LYS A 123 -4.10 -13.45 1.18
C LYS A 123 -3.83 -12.46 0.07
N ILE A 124 -4.16 -12.85 -1.16
CA ILE A 124 -4.19 -11.93 -2.30
C ILE A 124 -5.23 -10.85 -1.98
N ALA A 125 -4.76 -9.63 -1.76
CA ALA A 125 -5.58 -8.46 -1.48
C ALA A 125 -6.09 -7.80 -2.77
N ALA A 126 -5.31 -7.92 -3.84
CA ALA A 126 -5.69 -7.46 -5.18
C ALA A 126 -4.82 -8.11 -6.25
N GLN A 127 -5.39 -8.32 -7.44
CA GLN A 127 -4.67 -8.80 -8.61
C GLN A 127 -5.12 -8.00 -9.84
N THR A 128 -4.16 -7.37 -10.52
CA THR A 128 -4.38 -6.48 -11.65
C THR A 128 -3.38 -6.82 -12.77
N PRO A 129 -3.54 -6.29 -13.99
CA PRO A 129 -2.54 -6.50 -15.05
C PRO A 129 -1.14 -6.00 -14.67
N ALA A 130 -1.05 -4.93 -13.87
CA ALA A 130 0.22 -4.30 -13.50
C ALA A 130 0.80 -4.83 -12.18
N PHE A 131 -0.06 -5.14 -11.21
CA PHE A 131 0.34 -5.47 -9.84
C PHE A 131 -0.40 -6.68 -9.28
N VAL A 132 0.30 -7.43 -8.41
CA VAL A 132 -0.30 -8.31 -7.43
C VAL A 132 0.00 -7.77 -6.05
N SER A 133 -0.99 -7.74 -5.18
CA SER A 133 -0.84 -7.34 -3.78
C SER A 133 -1.26 -8.50 -2.89
N VAL A 134 -0.40 -8.90 -1.95
CA VAL A 134 -0.69 -9.87 -0.90
C VAL A 134 -0.54 -9.21 0.45
N ARG A 135 -1.46 -9.52 1.38
CA ARG A 135 -1.39 -9.06 2.77
C ARG A 135 -1.28 -10.24 3.70
N GLU A 136 -0.38 -10.14 4.66
CA GLU A 136 -0.30 -11.00 5.83
C GLU A 136 -1.12 -10.36 6.96
N THR A 137 -1.90 -11.19 7.63
CA THR A 137 -2.55 -10.86 8.90
C THR A 137 -2.44 -12.04 9.85
N GLY A 138 -2.26 -11.76 11.13
CA GLY A 138 -2.05 -12.84 12.09
C GLY A 138 -1.80 -12.38 13.52
N SER A 139 -1.36 -13.33 14.33
CA SER A 139 -0.97 -13.09 15.71
C SER A 139 0.13 -14.04 16.17
N SER A 140 0.92 -13.59 17.13
CA SER A 140 1.91 -14.37 17.86
C SER A 140 1.64 -14.28 19.36
N ASP A 141 1.41 -15.41 20.02
CA ASP A 141 1.15 -15.51 21.45
C ASP A 141 2.19 -16.39 22.14
N THR A 142 3.10 -15.75 22.87
CA THR A 142 4.19 -16.40 23.60
C THR A 142 4.05 -16.27 25.13
N GLY A 143 2.89 -15.87 25.65
CA GLY A 143 2.66 -15.79 27.11
C GLY A 143 2.41 -14.41 27.71
N GLY A 144 2.30 -13.38 26.86
CA GLY A 144 1.90 -12.03 27.30
C GLY A 144 0.42 -11.93 27.70
N ALA A 145 0.00 -10.74 28.11
CA ALA A 145 -1.39 -10.46 28.49
C ALA A 145 -2.39 -10.66 27.33
N HIS A 146 -1.91 -10.52 26.09
CA HIS A 146 -2.66 -10.77 24.87
C HIS A 146 -1.70 -11.15 23.73
N PRO A 147 -2.18 -11.80 22.65
CA PRO A 147 -1.38 -12.01 21.45
C PRO A 147 -0.90 -10.69 20.84
N ILE A 148 0.27 -10.71 20.21
CA ILE A 148 0.84 -9.60 19.46
C ILE A 148 0.34 -9.70 18.00
N PRO A 149 -0.30 -8.67 17.45
CA PRO A 149 -0.70 -8.66 16.05
C PRO A 149 0.51 -8.75 15.11
N VAL A 150 0.40 -9.57 14.06
CA VAL A 150 1.40 -9.68 12.99
C VAL A 150 0.78 -9.19 11.69
N GLN A 151 1.53 -8.38 10.95
CA GLN A 151 1.12 -7.87 9.65
C GLN A 151 2.32 -7.57 8.75
N ALA A 152 2.14 -7.85 7.47
CA ALA A 152 3.02 -7.44 6.39
C ALA A 152 2.19 -7.27 5.11
N ALA A 153 2.79 -6.62 4.11
CA ALA A 153 2.22 -6.59 2.77
C ALA A 153 3.32 -6.71 1.73
N PHE A 154 2.95 -7.26 0.58
CA PHE A 154 3.84 -7.53 -0.53
C PHE A 154 3.15 -7.02 -1.78
N VAL A 155 3.84 -6.15 -2.54
CA VAL A 155 3.35 -5.65 -3.82
C VAL A 155 4.36 -6.00 -4.88
N TYR A 156 3.92 -6.77 -5.88
CA TYR A 156 4.73 -7.23 -7.00
C TYR A 156 4.31 -6.48 -8.26
N GLU A 157 5.26 -5.78 -8.87
CA GLU A 157 5.08 -5.15 -10.18
C GLU A 157 5.42 -6.17 -11.27
N ARG A 158 4.42 -6.55 -12.07
CA ARG A 158 4.53 -7.60 -13.08
C ARG A 158 5.49 -7.25 -14.21
N LYS A 159 5.47 -5.99 -14.67
CA LYS A 159 6.32 -5.54 -15.76
C LYS A 159 7.79 -5.52 -15.39
N ALA A 160 8.12 -5.06 -14.18
CA ALA A 160 9.49 -5.04 -13.68
C ALA A 160 9.94 -6.37 -13.07
N GLY A 161 9.00 -7.29 -12.80
CA GLY A 161 9.29 -8.61 -12.26
C GLY A 161 9.82 -8.59 -10.83
N LYS A 162 9.47 -7.59 -10.02
CA LYS A 162 10.03 -7.37 -8.67
C LYS A 162 8.99 -6.93 -7.64
N LEU A 163 9.33 -7.12 -6.37
CA LEU A 163 8.64 -6.45 -5.28
C LEU A 163 8.96 -4.95 -5.31
N ILE A 164 7.96 -4.14 -4.96
CA ILE A 164 8.09 -2.71 -4.84
C ILE A 164 7.69 -2.24 -3.45
N THR A 165 8.23 -1.09 -3.06
CA THR A 165 7.85 -0.32 -1.89
C THR A 165 6.84 0.76 -2.28
N LEU A 166 6.25 1.43 -1.29
CA LEU A 166 5.36 2.56 -1.55
C LEU A 166 6.08 3.67 -2.34
N ASP A 167 7.38 3.84 -2.07
CA ASP A 167 8.20 4.90 -2.68
C ASP A 167 8.33 4.72 -4.19
N ASP A 168 8.40 3.49 -4.67
CA ASP A 168 8.51 3.17 -6.10
C ASP A 168 7.27 3.63 -6.90
N LEU A 169 6.15 3.92 -6.24
CA LEU A 169 4.92 4.39 -6.89
C LEU A 169 4.91 5.89 -7.18
N PHE A 170 5.86 6.66 -6.65
CA PHE A 170 5.82 8.13 -6.72
C PHE A 170 7.13 8.71 -7.25
N ALA A 171 7.02 9.71 -8.13
CA ALA A 171 8.19 10.46 -8.61
C ALA A 171 8.88 11.26 -7.48
N ASN A 172 8.14 11.63 -6.43
CA ASN A 172 8.69 12.27 -5.23
C ASN A 172 8.18 11.51 -3.97
N PRO A 173 8.92 10.49 -3.52
CA PRO A 173 8.52 9.66 -2.38
C PRO A 173 8.36 10.42 -1.07
N ASP A 174 9.23 11.39 -0.77
CA ASP A 174 9.16 12.20 0.44
C ASP A 174 7.88 13.04 0.49
N ALA A 175 7.53 13.69 -0.61
CA ALA A 175 6.31 14.47 -0.71
C ALA A 175 5.06 13.59 -0.57
N ALA A 176 5.06 12.41 -1.20
CA ALA A 176 3.97 11.44 -1.10
C ALA A 176 3.78 10.93 0.33
N ARG A 177 4.86 10.52 1.00
CA ARG A 177 4.82 10.10 2.42
C ARG A 177 4.31 11.20 3.33
N LYS A 178 4.77 12.44 3.13
CA LYS A 178 4.29 13.59 3.92
C LYS A 178 2.79 13.83 3.72
N ALA A 179 2.29 13.74 2.49
CA ALA A 179 0.87 13.89 2.20
C ALA A 179 0.04 12.79 2.87
N LEU A 180 0.46 11.53 2.76
CA LEU A 180 -0.19 10.39 3.40
C LEU A 180 -0.15 10.49 4.93
N ALA A 181 0.97 10.94 5.49
CA ALA A 181 1.15 11.20 6.91
C ALA A 181 0.18 12.24 7.46
N ASN A 182 0.07 13.39 6.79
CA ASN A 182 -0.86 14.42 7.19
C ASN A 182 -2.31 13.90 7.11
N PHE A 183 -2.66 13.22 6.01
CA PHE A 183 -4.01 12.66 5.84
C PHE A 183 -4.35 11.63 6.94
N ALA A 184 -3.44 10.71 7.24
CA ALA A 184 -3.61 9.69 8.27
C ALA A 184 -3.74 10.34 9.66
N HIS A 185 -2.85 11.30 9.98
CA HIS A 185 -2.87 12.04 11.24
C HIS A 185 -4.20 12.75 11.45
N ASP A 186 -4.63 13.58 10.50
CA ASP A 186 -5.86 14.35 10.60
C ASP A 186 -7.09 13.45 10.72
N THR A 187 -7.14 12.37 9.92
CA THR A 187 -8.24 11.41 9.93
C THR A 187 -8.34 10.69 11.28
N LEU A 188 -7.21 10.24 11.82
CA LEU A 188 -7.16 9.54 13.11
C LEU A 188 -7.43 10.50 14.27
N LEU A 189 -6.90 11.74 14.24
CA LEU A 189 -7.19 12.76 15.23
C LEU A 189 -8.69 13.06 15.31
N LYS A 190 -9.35 13.19 14.15
CA LYS A 190 -10.80 13.41 14.08
C LYS A 190 -11.57 12.24 14.71
N LYS A 191 -11.21 10.99 14.36
CA LYS A 191 -11.84 9.79 14.94
C LYS A 191 -11.60 9.69 16.44
N PHE A 192 -10.41 10.04 16.89
CA PHE A 192 -10.03 10.04 18.29
C PHE A 192 -10.85 11.08 19.08
N MET A 193 -10.93 12.31 18.61
CA MET A 193 -11.72 13.38 19.23
C MET A 193 -13.21 13.06 19.27
N ALA A 194 -13.74 12.34 18.28
CA ALA A 194 -15.13 11.87 18.29
C ALA A 194 -15.43 10.86 19.42
N ASN A 195 -14.40 10.19 19.95
CA ASN A 195 -14.51 9.23 21.04
C ASN A 195 -13.85 9.74 22.34
N ALA A 196 -13.70 11.06 22.48
CA ALA A 196 -13.15 11.65 23.68
C ALA A 196 -14.06 11.38 24.91
N PRO A 197 -13.48 11.24 26.11
CA PRO A 197 -14.26 11.17 27.35
C PRO A 197 -15.27 12.30 27.45
N LYS A 198 -16.48 11.97 27.88
CA LYS A 198 -17.57 12.93 28.00
C LYS A 198 -17.36 13.84 29.22
N PRO A 199 -18.02 15.01 29.27
CA PRO A 199 -18.02 15.84 30.47
C PRO A 199 -18.42 15.03 31.71
N GLY A 200 -17.59 15.05 32.76
CA GLY A 200 -17.80 14.29 33.99
C GLY A 200 -17.13 12.91 34.02
N GLU A 201 -16.55 12.43 32.91
CA GLU A 201 -15.74 11.21 32.89
C GLU A 201 -14.28 11.52 33.23
N GLY A 202 -13.84 11.12 34.44
CA GLY A 202 -12.46 11.27 34.89
C GLY A 202 -12.13 12.65 35.49
N SER A 203 -10.98 12.72 36.17
CA SER A 203 -10.47 13.99 36.71
C SER A 203 -9.83 14.85 35.60
N PRO A 204 -9.69 16.17 35.80
CA PRO A 204 -8.98 17.03 34.84
C PRO A 204 -7.56 16.55 34.50
N ASP A 205 -6.87 15.97 35.48
CA ASP A 205 -5.52 15.44 35.29
C ASP A 205 -5.53 14.15 34.46
N ALA A 206 -6.47 13.23 34.73
CA ALA A 206 -6.64 12.00 33.94
C ALA A 206 -6.98 12.31 32.48
N LEU A 207 -7.82 13.34 32.24
CA LEU A 207 -8.14 13.80 30.89
C LEU A 207 -6.93 14.39 30.17
N ARG A 208 -6.09 15.16 30.87
CA ARG A 208 -4.85 15.73 30.32
C ARG A 208 -3.85 14.63 29.97
N GLU A 209 -3.67 13.65 30.86
CA GLU A 209 -2.79 12.51 30.64
C GLU A 209 -3.26 11.67 29.45
N TRP A 210 -4.54 11.28 29.44
CA TRP A 210 -5.15 10.58 28.32
C TRP A 210 -4.91 11.31 26.98
N LYS A 211 -5.17 12.61 26.94
CA LYS A 211 -4.96 13.41 25.72
C LYS A 211 -3.50 13.43 25.29
N THR A 212 -2.58 13.60 26.24
CA THR A 212 -1.13 13.65 25.97
C THR A 212 -0.64 12.33 25.39
N ASN A 213 -0.96 11.22 26.05
CA ASN A 213 -0.54 9.88 25.64
C ASN A 213 -1.07 9.53 24.26
N MET A 214 -2.33 9.87 23.99
CA MET A 214 -2.97 9.57 22.71
C MET A 214 -2.43 10.43 21.57
N VAL A 215 -2.19 11.74 21.79
CA VAL A 215 -1.56 12.60 20.80
C VAL A 215 -0.13 12.15 20.50
N GLN A 216 0.61 11.70 21.51
CA GLN A 216 1.94 11.14 21.30
C GLN A 216 1.89 9.88 20.41
N MET A 217 1.03 8.91 20.74
CA MET A 217 0.84 7.70 19.93
C MET A 217 0.45 8.02 18.49
N LEU A 218 -0.44 8.99 18.29
CA LEU A 218 -0.83 9.46 16.98
C LEU A 218 0.38 10.03 16.23
N ASN A 219 1.11 10.97 16.84
CA ASN A 219 2.25 11.63 16.21
C ASN A 219 3.34 10.63 15.83
N ASP A 220 3.62 9.65 16.69
CA ASP A 220 4.63 8.61 16.43
C ASP A 220 4.17 7.64 15.33
N GLY A 221 2.92 7.21 15.39
CA GLY A 221 2.33 6.27 14.43
C GLY A 221 2.09 6.84 13.02
N THR A 222 2.09 8.17 12.87
CA THR A 222 1.87 8.82 11.56
C THR A 222 3.06 9.65 11.09
N LYS A 223 4.27 9.45 11.64
CA LYS A 223 5.48 10.07 11.07
C LYS A 223 5.68 9.60 9.62
N PRO A 224 6.11 10.48 8.69
CA PRO A 224 6.31 10.14 7.27
C PRO A 224 7.58 9.30 7.04
N THR A 225 7.69 8.15 7.70
CA THR A 225 8.83 7.23 7.61
C THR A 225 8.50 6.06 6.70
N THR A 226 9.52 5.45 6.11
CA THR A 226 9.34 4.22 5.31
C THR A 226 8.74 3.08 6.13
N VAL A 227 9.07 3.00 7.42
CA VAL A 227 8.55 1.97 8.34
C VAL A 227 7.03 2.13 8.54
N ASN A 228 6.55 3.33 8.88
CA ASN A 228 5.13 3.58 9.16
C ASN A 228 4.24 3.34 7.93
N TYR A 229 4.80 3.44 6.73
CA TYR A 229 4.09 3.28 5.46
C TYR A 229 4.56 2.05 4.65
N SER A 230 5.24 1.10 5.30
CA SER A 230 5.76 -0.13 4.68
C SER A 230 4.66 -1.15 4.35
N VAL A 231 3.57 -1.15 5.11
CA VAL A 231 2.43 -2.05 4.90
C VAL A 231 1.39 -1.32 4.05
N PHE A 232 1.46 -1.56 2.73
CA PHE A 232 0.52 -1.01 1.76
C PHE A 232 0.10 -2.08 0.75
N VAL A 233 -1.05 -1.87 0.13
CA VAL A 233 -1.52 -2.70 -0.99
C VAL A 233 -1.94 -1.78 -2.12
N VAL A 234 -1.72 -2.23 -3.35
CA VAL A 234 -2.26 -1.57 -4.55
C VAL A 234 -3.54 -2.30 -4.93
N GLN A 235 -4.68 -1.65 -4.72
CA GLN A 235 -5.98 -2.13 -5.19
C GLN A 235 -6.31 -1.47 -6.52
N ALA A 236 -6.91 -2.22 -7.45
CA ALA A 236 -7.60 -1.59 -8.58
C ALA A 236 -8.82 -0.85 -8.05
N GLY A 237 -9.00 0.40 -8.50
CA GLY A 237 -10.26 1.13 -8.34
C GLY A 237 -11.33 0.63 -9.30
#